data_AF-A0A1T5AC82-F1
#
_entry.id   AF-A0A1T5AC82-F1
#
_cell.length_a   1.000
_cell.length_b   1.000
_cell.length_c   1.000
_cell.angle_alpha   90.00
_cell.angle_beta   90.00
_cell.angle_gamma   90.00
#
_symmetry.space_group_name_H-M   'P 1'
#
loop_
_entity.id
_entity.type
_entity.pdbx_description
1 polymer ?
#
loop_
_entity_poly.entity_id
_entity_poly.type
_entity_poly.pdbx_seq_one_letter_code
_entity_poly.pdbx_strand_id
1 'polypeptide(L)'
;MDATPPPRPSDAGKDFVVVEDSGDFSYYRSREALLADFEYVGEAPCIIDRSATTYRLELDENRHLRLGPPLGSVEFHWLRQALAEARDVHPESHRLQRVDPAGLAGLVAGLFETLQLERGTDAELGLWSLDIDGLATRRNALADVDRLLAGNDRLESVLVTDPFGHQYRPVWHPKHRHLGHAGFLSYVEVPVRRWPRG
;
A
#
# COMPACT_ATOMS: atom_id res chain seq x y z
N MET A 1 40.30 -7.75 26.28
CA MET A 1 38.89 -8.14 26.42
C MET A 1 38.20 -7.67 25.16
N ASP A 2 38.10 -8.54 24.16
CA ASP A 2 37.40 -8.24 22.90
C ASP A 2 35.91 -8.45 23.12
N ALA A 3 35.16 -7.35 23.20
CA ALA A 3 33.71 -7.41 23.11
C ALA A 3 33.35 -7.32 21.62
N THR A 4 33.27 -8.47 20.95
CA THR A 4 32.62 -8.54 19.65
C THR A 4 31.17 -8.08 19.84
N PRO A 5 30.72 -6.99 19.19
CA PRO A 5 29.32 -6.59 19.27
C PRO A 5 28.45 -7.75 18.77
N PRO A 6 27.30 -8.00 19.41
CA PRO A 6 26.40 -9.07 18.97
C PRO A 6 26.07 -8.87 17.49
N PRO A 7 25.99 -9.95 16.69
CA PRO A 7 25.64 -9.84 15.29
C PRO A 7 24.31 -9.10 15.19
N ARG A 8 24.33 -7.92 14.54
CA ARG A 8 23.08 -7.23 14.20
C ARG A 8 22.27 -8.19 13.33
N PRO A 9 20.98 -8.41 13.61
CA PRO A 9 20.14 -9.12 12.67
C PRO A 9 20.29 -8.44 11.31
N SER A 10 20.57 -9.25 10.29
CA SER A 10 20.65 -8.81 8.91
C SER A 10 19.35 -8.11 8.53
N ASP A 11 19.37 -6.78 8.41
CA ASP A 11 18.26 -5.92 7.95
C ASP A 11 17.99 -6.07 6.44
N ALA A 12 18.73 -6.94 5.74
CA ALA A 12 18.51 -7.22 4.34
C ALA A 12 17.15 -7.92 4.15
N GLY A 13 16.17 -7.16 3.67
CA GLY A 13 14.90 -7.70 3.14
C GLY A 13 13.66 -7.46 3.98
N LYS A 14 13.67 -6.52 4.93
CA LYS A 14 12.43 -6.04 5.57
C LYS A 14 12.01 -4.73 4.93
N ASP A 15 10.84 -4.75 4.32
CA ASP A 15 10.09 -3.55 3.97
C ASP A 15 9.27 -3.07 5.18
N PHE A 16 8.85 -1.81 5.11
CA PHE A 16 8.17 -1.09 6.17
C PHE A 16 7.02 -0.28 5.61
N VAL A 17 5.99 -0.14 6.43
CA VAL A 17 4.93 0.85 6.25
C VAL A 17 5.03 1.86 7.37
N VAL A 18 5.03 3.14 7.04
CA VAL A 18 4.99 4.24 8.01
C VAL A 18 3.58 4.81 8.01
N VAL A 19 3.01 4.99 9.20
CA VAL A 19 1.89 5.89 9.42
C VAL A 19 2.48 7.24 9.76
N GLU A 20 2.29 8.21 8.88
CA GLU A 20 2.83 9.57 9.02
C GLU A 20 2.01 10.39 10.03
N ASP A 21 2.55 11.53 10.45
CA ASP A 21 1.86 12.45 11.36
C ASP A 21 0.57 13.04 10.77
N SER A 22 0.50 13.11 9.43
CA SER A 22 -0.68 13.46 8.65
C SER A 22 -1.80 12.41 8.76
N GLY A 23 -1.48 11.19 9.20
CA GLY A 23 -2.35 10.02 9.16
C GLY A 23 -2.29 9.25 7.83
N ASP A 24 -1.47 9.68 6.87
CA ASP A 24 -1.24 8.94 5.63
C ASP A 24 -0.31 7.73 5.83
N PHE A 25 -0.31 6.81 4.87
CA PHE A 25 0.52 5.60 4.88
C PHE A 25 1.52 5.59 3.73
N SER A 26 2.80 5.43 4.06
CA SER A 26 3.90 5.38 3.10
C SER A 26 4.64 4.05 3.15
N TYR A 27 5.06 3.54 1.98
CA TYR A 27 5.75 2.26 1.83
C TYR A 27 7.23 2.40 1.50
N TYR A 28 8.07 1.70 2.26
CA TYR A 28 9.51 1.71 2.13
C TYR A 28 10.05 0.28 1.99
N ARG A 29 10.72 -0.01 0.87
CA ARG A 29 11.31 -1.32 0.57
C ARG A 29 12.46 -1.75 1.50
N SER A 30 13.03 -0.80 2.23
CA SER A 30 14.15 -1.06 3.13
C SER A 30 14.22 0.00 4.22
N ARG A 31 14.93 -0.34 5.30
CA ARG A 31 15.24 0.57 6.39
C ARG A 31 15.99 1.82 5.91
N GLU A 32 16.93 1.66 4.98
CA GLU A 32 17.73 2.77 4.44
C GLU A 32 16.87 3.73 3.65
N ALA A 33 15.92 3.22 2.84
CA ALA A 33 14.98 4.05 2.11
C ALA A 33 14.07 4.83 3.06
N LEU A 34 13.64 4.20 4.15
CA LEU A 34 12.86 4.86 5.20
C LEU A 34 13.67 5.97 5.88
N LEU A 35 14.87 5.68 6.36
CA LEU A 35 15.68 6.66 7.10
C LEU A 35 16.18 7.83 6.24
N ALA A 36 16.21 7.66 4.92
CA ALA A 36 16.57 8.72 3.98
C ALA A 36 15.43 9.73 3.73
N ASP A 37 14.18 9.38 4.06
CA ASP A 37 12.99 10.16 3.72
C ASP A 37 12.49 11.05 4.87
N PHE A 38 12.94 10.78 6.10
CA PHE A 38 12.53 11.52 7.30
C PHE A 38 13.66 12.40 7.84
N GLU A 39 13.30 13.58 8.35
CA GLU A 39 14.21 14.52 9.01
C GLU A 39 14.02 14.52 10.53
N TYR A 40 12.79 14.30 11.00
CA TYR A 40 12.46 14.35 12.43
C TYR A 40 11.78 13.07 12.92
N VAL A 41 12.02 12.74 14.19
CA VAL A 41 11.40 11.57 14.85
C VAL A 41 9.87 11.63 14.83
N GLY A 42 9.30 12.84 14.93
CA GLY A 42 7.85 13.04 15.02
C GLY A 42 7.07 12.80 13.73
N GLU A 43 7.75 12.74 12.57
CA GLU A 43 7.12 12.58 11.26
C GLU A 43 6.62 11.14 11.02
N ALA A 44 7.22 10.17 11.72
CA ALA A 44 6.87 8.74 11.62
C ALA A 44 6.41 8.19 12.98
N PRO A 45 5.22 8.59 13.47
CA PRO A 45 4.71 8.18 14.78
C PRO A 45 4.53 6.66 14.93
N CYS A 46 4.33 5.93 13.83
CA CYS A 46 4.26 4.47 13.85
C CYS A 46 4.89 3.88 12.59
N ILE A 47 5.82 2.94 12.76
CA ILE A 47 6.44 2.18 11.67
C ILE A 47 6.11 0.71 11.87
N ILE A 48 5.67 0.01 10.84
CA ILE A 48 5.18 -1.37 10.90
C ILE A 48 5.98 -2.23 9.91
N ASP A 49 6.43 -3.41 10.34
CA ASP A 49 7.00 -4.43 9.44
C ASP A 49 5.97 -5.50 9.02
N ARG A 50 6.33 -6.37 8.09
CA ARG A 50 5.48 -7.48 7.60
C ARG A 50 4.98 -8.43 8.69
N SER A 51 5.67 -8.51 9.82
CA SER A 51 5.27 -9.34 10.96
C SER A 51 4.31 -8.60 11.90
N ALA A 52 3.78 -7.45 11.47
CA ALA A 52 2.96 -6.55 12.27
C ALA A 52 3.72 -5.96 13.48
N THR A 53 5.06 -5.97 13.45
CA THR A 53 5.88 -5.42 14.54
C THR A 53 5.98 -3.91 14.39
N THR A 54 5.78 -3.18 15.49
CA THR A 54 5.88 -1.72 15.50
C THR A 54 7.26 -1.24 15.92
N TYR A 55 7.64 -0.10 15.36
CA TYR A 55 8.86 0.63 15.62
C TYR A 55 8.55 2.13 15.63
N ARG A 56 9.54 2.91 16.07
CA ARG A 56 9.55 4.37 15.98
C ARG A 56 10.94 4.83 15.55
N LEU A 57 11.03 6.05 15.03
CA LEU A 57 12.32 6.69 14.86
C LEU A 57 12.90 7.12 16.21
N GLU A 58 14.22 7.08 16.31
CA GLU A 58 14.98 7.59 17.46
C GLU A 58 16.23 8.30 16.96
N LEU A 59 16.79 9.19 17.76
CA LEU A 59 18.14 9.72 17.52
C LEU A 59 19.17 8.81 18.20
N ASP A 60 20.28 8.56 17.52
CA ASP A 60 21.47 7.97 18.14
C ASP A 60 22.26 9.01 18.94
N GLU A 61 23.37 8.58 19.55
CA GLU A 61 24.25 9.44 20.35
C GLU A 61 24.87 10.59 19.53
N ASN A 62 24.94 10.44 18.21
CA ASN A 62 25.47 11.43 17.27
C ASN A 62 24.36 12.29 16.64
N ARG A 63 23.12 12.19 17.11
CA ARG A 63 21.93 12.86 16.57
C ARG A 63 21.58 12.46 15.13
N HIS A 64 21.94 11.25 14.71
CA HIS A 64 21.44 10.67 13.47
C HIS A 64 20.15 9.89 13.71
N LEU A 65 19.23 9.97 12.76
CA LEU A 65 18.02 9.15 12.78
C LEU A 65 18.38 7.66 12.65
N ARG A 66 17.73 6.85 13.49
CA ARG A 66 17.75 5.39 13.42
C ARG A 66 16.37 4.84 13.71
N LEU A 67 16.11 3.63 13.20
CA LEU A 67 15.00 2.83 13.66
C LEU A 67 15.25 2.38 15.10
N GLY A 68 14.30 2.63 15.99
CA GLY A 68 14.31 2.20 17.37
C GLY A 68 14.15 0.68 17.52
N PRO A 69 14.21 0.15 18.76
CA PRO A 69 13.91 -1.25 19.01
C PRO A 69 12.43 -1.58 18.70
N PRO A 70 12.10 -2.85 18.44
CA PRO A 70 10.70 -3.29 18.27
C PRO A 70 9.90 -3.02 19.55
N LEU A 71 8.67 -2.51 19.39
CA LEU A 71 7.80 -2.07 20.48
C LEU A 71 6.64 -3.04 20.77
N GLY A 72 6.49 -4.08 19.96
CA GLY A 72 5.40 -5.06 20.06
C GLY A 72 4.65 -5.19 18.75
N SER A 73 3.47 -5.80 18.80
CA SER A 73 2.60 -5.91 17.62
C SER A 73 1.63 -4.74 17.54
N VAL A 74 1.36 -4.26 16.33
CA VAL A 74 0.33 -3.24 16.09
C VAL A 74 -1.05 -3.78 16.45
N GLU A 75 -1.89 -2.94 17.05
CA GLU A 75 -3.24 -3.33 17.41
C GLU A 75 -4.13 -3.36 16.15
N PHE A 76 -4.92 -4.42 16.01
CA PHE A 76 -5.72 -4.71 14.82
C PHE A 76 -6.80 -3.64 14.56
N HIS A 77 -7.58 -3.29 15.58
CA HIS A 77 -8.68 -2.35 15.42
C HIS A 77 -8.18 -0.93 15.13
N TRP A 78 -7.08 -0.53 15.78
CA TRP A 78 -6.39 0.72 15.52
C TRP A 78 -5.89 0.79 14.07
N LEU A 79 -5.17 -0.23 13.60
CA LEU A 79 -4.65 -0.23 12.23
C LEU A 79 -5.79 -0.19 11.20
N ARG A 80 -6.87 -0.95 11.46
CA ARG A 80 -8.04 -0.96 10.59
C ARG A 80 -8.72 0.40 10.53
N GLN A 81 -8.87 1.06 11.68
CA GLN A 81 -9.46 2.39 11.76
C GLN A 81 -8.58 3.44 11.09
N ALA A 82 -7.27 3.45 11.37
CA ALA A 82 -6.33 4.38 10.76
C ALA A 82 -6.31 4.25 9.23
N LEU A 83 -6.34 3.01 8.69
CA LEU A 83 -6.43 2.79 7.25
C LEU A 83 -7.75 3.30 6.65
N ALA A 84 -8.87 3.12 7.36
CA ALA A 84 -10.16 3.65 6.92
C ALA A 84 -10.17 5.18 6.91
N GLU A 85 -9.59 5.82 7.91
CA GLU A 85 -9.44 7.28 8.00
C GLU A 85 -8.53 7.81 6.88
N ALA A 86 -7.37 7.17 6.64
CA ALA A 86 -6.47 7.55 5.55
C ALA A 86 -7.14 7.46 4.17
N ARG A 87 -7.99 6.44 3.94
CA ARG A 87 -8.77 6.30 2.72
C ARG A 87 -9.82 7.40 2.53
N ASP A 88 -10.40 7.90 3.62
CA ASP A 88 -11.38 8.98 3.58
C ASP A 88 -10.72 10.35 3.34
N VAL A 89 -9.59 10.59 4.00
CA VAL A 89 -8.85 11.86 3.92
C VAL A 89 -8.02 11.96 2.62
N HIS A 90 -7.40 10.86 2.19
CA HIS A 90 -6.50 10.79 1.03
C HIS A 90 -6.95 9.73 0.00
N PRO A 91 -8.17 9.83 -0.55
CA PRO A 91 -8.73 8.80 -1.44
C PRO A 91 -7.97 8.63 -2.76
N GLU A 92 -7.20 9.64 -3.18
CA GLU A 92 -6.34 9.58 -4.37
C GLU A 92 -5.01 8.85 -4.12
N SER A 93 -4.54 8.84 -2.88
CA SER A 93 -3.38 8.07 -2.46
C SER A 93 -3.75 6.60 -2.25
N HIS A 94 -4.96 6.35 -1.72
CA HIS A 94 -5.47 5.01 -1.39
C HIS A 94 -6.61 4.57 -2.31
N ARG A 95 -6.29 4.35 -3.59
CA ARG A 95 -7.25 4.06 -4.65
C ARG A 95 -7.66 2.60 -4.69
N LEU A 96 -6.87 1.68 -4.13
CA LEU A 96 -7.19 0.25 -4.07
C LEU A 96 -7.98 -0.06 -2.78
N GLN A 97 -9.29 -0.29 -2.96
CA GLN A 97 -10.22 -0.58 -1.88
C GLN A 97 -10.42 -2.09 -1.74
N ARG A 98 -9.52 -2.72 -0.98
CA ARG A 98 -9.59 -4.15 -0.65
C ARG A 98 -10.70 -4.47 0.34
N VAL A 99 -11.22 -5.70 0.26
CA VAL A 99 -12.16 -6.26 1.24
C VAL A 99 -11.49 -6.35 2.60
N ASP A 100 -12.22 -5.95 3.63
CA ASP A 100 -11.74 -5.98 5.01
C ASP A 100 -11.31 -7.41 5.41
N PRO A 101 -10.04 -7.61 5.78
CA PRO A 101 -9.56 -8.90 6.22
C PRO A 101 -10.05 -9.22 7.63
N ALA A 102 -10.25 -10.52 7.90
CA ALA A 102 -10.78 -10.99 9.18
C ALA A 102 -9.81 -10.87 10.37
N GLY A 103 -8.55 -10.48 10.15
CA GLY A 103 -7.57 -10.38 11.24
C GLY A 103 -6.27 -9.68 10.83
N LEU A 104 -5.42 -9.44 11.83
CA LEU A 104 -4.22 -8.60 11.72
C LEU A 104 -3.25 -9.05 10.63
N ALA A 105 -2.95 -10.34 10.54
CA ALA A 105 -2.02 -10.85 9.53
C ALA A 105 -2.49 -10.56 8.11
N GLY A 106 -3.79 -10.72 7.84
CA GLY A 106 -4.39 -10.38 6.55
C GLY A 106 -4.42 -8.88 6.30
N LEU A 107 -4.67 -8.07 7.34
CA LEU A 107 -4.63 -6.61 7.25
C LEU A 107 -3.26 -6.09 6.88
N VAL A 108 -2.22 -6.55 7.56
CA VAL A 108 -0.84 -6.15 7.29
C VAL A 108 -0.40 -6.63 5.91
N ALA A 109 -0.66 -7.90 5.56
CA ALA A 109 -0.33 -8.40 4.22
C ALA A 109 -1.01 -7.55 3.12
N GLY A 110 -2.32 -7.31 3.25
CA GLY A 110 -3.08 -6.51 2.29
C GLY A 110 -2.61 -5.06 2.20
N LEU A 111 -2.29 -4.44 3.34
CA LEU A 111 -1.76 -3.07 3.40
C LEU A 111 -0.46 -2.93 2.60
N PHE A 112 0.50 -3.81 2.85
CA PHE A 112 1.77 -3.77 2.15
C PHE A 112 1.61 -4.04 0.66
N GLU A 113 0.79 -5.00 0.26
CA GLU A 113 0.51 -5.26 -1.16
C GLU A 113 -0.13 -4.04 -1.83
N THR A 114 -1.15 -3.44 -1.21
CA THR A 114 -1.81 -2.23 -1.72
C THR A 114 -0.82 -1.08 -1.92
N LEU A 115 -0.03 -0.74 -0.90
CA LEU A 115 0.89 0.40 -0.98
C LEU A 115 2.02 0.16 -1.99
N GLN A 116 2.51 -1.08 -2.12
CA GLN A 116 3.47 -1.44 -3.17
C GLN A 116 2.90 -1.21 -4.58
N LEU A 117 1.65 -1.62 -4.79
CA LEU A 117 0.94 -1.47 -6.06
C LEU A 117 0.68 -0.01 -6.42
N GLU A 118 0.25 0.79 -5.44
CA GLU A 118 -0.07 2.21 -5.63
C GLU A 118 1.17 3.05 -5.92
N ARG A 119 2.32 2.70 -5.33
CA ARG A 119 3.61 3.34 -5.63
C ARG A 119 4.09 3.07 -7.06
N GLY A 120 3.75 1.91 -7.64
CA GLY A 120 3.96 1.61 -9.07
C GLY A 120 5.42 1.55 -9.56
N THR A 121 6.39 1.33 -8.67
CA THR A 121 7.83 1.39 -9.00
C THR A 121 8.52 0.03 -9.08
N ASP A 122 7.81 -1.05 -8.78
CA ASP A 122 8.42 -2.37 -8.65
C ASP A 122 8.09 -3.26 -9.85
N ALA A 123 9.08 -3.43 -10.72
CA ALA A 123 8.98 -4.27 -11.91
C ALA A 123 8.87 -5.77 -11.58
N GLU A 124 9.19 -6.18 -10.34
CA GLU A 124 9.16 -7.58 -9.91
C GLU A 124 7.75 -8.04 -9.50
N LEU A 125 6.82 -7.11 -9.25
CA LEU A 125 5.46 -7.45 -8.81
C LEU A 125 4.68 -8.25 -9.86
N GLY A 126 4.99 -8.07 -11.13
CA GLY A 126 4.27 -8.68 -12.25
C GLY A 126 3.30 -7.72 -12.93
N LEU A 127 2.45 -8.26 -13.81
CA LEU A 127 1.59 -7.46 -14.67
C LEU A 127 0.16 -7.39 -14.13
N TRP A 128 -0.42 -6.20 -14.21
CA TRP A 128 -1.86 -6.00 -14.12
C TRP A 128 -2.53 -6.61 -15.34
N SER A 129 -3.67 -7.26 -15.14
CA SER A 129 -4.53 -7.74 -16.23
C SER A 129 -5.84 -6.97 -16.21
N LEU A 130 -6.36 -6.61 -17.37
CA LEU A 130 -7.70 -6.05 -17.50
C LEU A 130 -8.51 -6.90 -18.49
N ASP A 131 -9.77 -7.13 -18.16
CA ASP A 131 -10.78 -7.65 -19.07
C ASP A 131 -11.75 -6.50 -19.38
N ILE A 132 -11.78 -6.09 -20.65
CA ILE A 132 -12.66 -5.05 -21.17
C ILE A 132 -13.52 -5.69 -22.25
N ASP A 133 -14.80 -5.94 -21.94
CA ASP A 133 -15.76 -6.57 -22.85
C ASP A 133 -15.26 -7.90 -23.47
N GLY A 134 -14.53 -8.71 -22.71
CA GLY A 134 -13.97 -10.00 -23.14
C GLY A 134 -12.58 -9.91 -23.78
N LEU A 135 -12.02 -8.71 -23.91
CA LEU A 135 -10.66 -8.50 -24.38
C LEU A 135 -9.69 -8.38 -23.21
N ALA A 136 -8.81 -9.38 -23.07
CA ALA A 136 -7.75 -9.36 -22.07
C ALA A 136 -6.56 -8.51 -22.52
N THR A 137 -6.13 -7.56 -21.69
CA THR A 137 -4.92 -6.77 -21.89
C THR A 137 -4.06 -6.72 -20.63
N ARG A 138 -2.77 -6.40 -20.76
CA ARG A 138 -1.81 -6.37 -19.65
C ARG A 138 -1.11 -5.04 -19.52
N ARG A 139 -0.82 -4.62 -18.29
CA ARG A 139 -0.21 -3.33 -17.95
C ARG A 139 0.85 -3.49 -16.86
N ASN A 140 1.86 -2.63 -16.85
CA ASN A 140 2.99 -2.77 -15.91
C ASN A 140 2.69 -2.11 -14.56
N ALA A 141 1.97 -0.99 -14.59
CA ALA A 141 1.65 -0.23 -13.38
C ALA A 141 0.19 0.23 -13.35
N LEU A 142 -0.30 0.57 -12.16
CA LEU A 142 -1.64 1.13 -11.96
C LEU A 142 -1.85 2.42 -12.78
N ALA A 143 -0.82 3.25 -12.93
CA ALA A 143 -0.90 4.43 -13.79
C ALA A 143 -1.14 4.11 -15.28
N ASP A 144 -0.69 2.94 -15.76
CA ASP A 144 -0.96 2.49 -17.13
C ASP A 144 -2.40 1.95 -17.28
N VAL A 145 -2.94 1.35 -16.20
CA VAL A 145 -4.35 0.98 -16.09
C VAL A 145 -5.21 2.24 -16.16
N ASP A 146 -4.87 3.27 -15.37
CA ASP A 146 -5.58 4.55 -15.36
C ASP A 146 -5.61 5.18 -16.74
N ARG A 147 -4.47 5.25 -17.42
CA ARG A 147 -4.36 5.82 -18.78
C ARG A 147 -5.18 5.05 -19.81
N LEU A 148 -5.29 3.73 -19.66
CA LEU A 148 -6.10 2.91 -20.55
C LEU A 148 -7.60 3.11 -20.32
N LEU A 149 -8.01 3.26 -19.07
CA LEU A 149 -9.41 3.42 -18.68
C LEU A 149 -9.88 4.88 -18.74
N ALA A 150 -8.96 5.83 -18.89
CA ALA A 150 -9.28 7.24 -19.06
C ALA A 150 -10.23 7.44 -20.25
N GLY A 151 -11.43 7.96 -19.97
CA GLY A 151 -12.47 8.20 -20.98
C GLY A 151 -13.23 6.95 -21.43
N ASN A 152 -13.10 5.82 -20.72
CA ASN A 152 -13.97 4.68 -20.95
C ASN A 152 -15.34 4.93 -20.29
N ASP A 153 -16.39 4.98 -21.11
CA ASP A 153 -17.76 5.27 -20.65
C ASP A 153 -18.43 4.08 -19.95
N ARG A 154 -17.84 2.89 -19.99
CA ARG A 154 -18.42 1.62 -19.50
C ARG A 154 -17.54 0.92 -18.47
N LEU A 155 -17.19 1.61 -17.40
CA LEU A 155 -16.36 1.06 -16.32
C LEU A 155 -17.00 -0.15 -15.63
N GLU A 156 -18.34 -0.27 -15.67
CA GLU A 156 -19.10 -1.35 -15.04
C GLU A 156 -18.88 -2.75 -15.66
N SER A 157 -18.42 -2.82 -16.91
CA SER A 157 -18.06 -4.07 -17.59
C SER A 157 -16.58 -4.44 -17.43
N VAL A 158 -15.76 -3.53 -16.90
CA VAL A 158 -14.32 -3.73 -16.74
C VAL A 158 -14.00 -4.50 -15.48
N LEU A 159 -13.10 -5.48 -15.60
CA LEU A 159 -12.46 -6.14 -14.46
C LEU A 159 -10.95 -5.92 -14.53
N VAL A 160 -10.37 -5.48 -13.42
CA VAL A 160 -8.93 -5.28 -13.27
C VAL A 160 -8.42 -6.30 -12.28
N THR A 161 -7.37 -7.05 -12.61
CA THR A 161 -6.70 -8.00 -11.72
C THR A 161 -5.31 -7.51 -11.42
N ASP A 162 -4.99 -7.35 -10.13
CA ASP A 162 -3.64 -6.98 -9.70
C ASP A 162 -2.67 -8.19 -9.78
N PRO A 163 -1.36 -7.97 -9.70
CA PRO A 163 -0.38 -9.05 -9.73
C PRO A 163 -0.47 -10.06 -8.57
N PHE A 164 -1.13 -9.71 -7.46
CA PHE A 164 -1.41 -10.62 -6.34
C PHE A 164 -2.68 -11.45 -6.57
N GLY A 165 -3.40 -11.20 -7.67
CA GLY A 165 -4.59 -11.96 -8.07
C GLY A 165 -5.92 -11.41 -7.54
N HIS A 166 -5.92 -10.24 -6.91
CA HIS A 166 -7.16 -9.59 -6.49
C HIS A 166 -7.86 -8.95 -7.68
N GLN A 167 -9.18 -9.04 -7.70
CA GLN A 167 -10.00 -8.49 -8.78
C GLN A 167 -10.75 -7.25 -8.31
N TYR A 168 -10.79 -6.24 -9.17
CA TYR A 168 -11.38 -4.95 -8.87
C TYR A 168 -12.32 -4.49 -9.98
N ARG A 169 -13.33 -3.73 -9.59
CA ARG A 169 -14.11 -2.89 -10.49
C ARG A 169 -13.63 -1.43 -10.38
N PRO A 170 -13.28 -0.79 -11.50
CA PRO A 170 -12.94 0.62 -11.50
C PRO A 170 -14.19 1.48 -11.25
N VAL A 171 -14.03 2.53 -10.44
CA VAL A 171 -15.06 3.52 -10.13
C VAL A 171 -14.48 4.90 -10.35
N TRP A 172 -15.16 5.71 -11.16
CA TRP A 172 -14.76 7.09 -11.44
C TRP A 172 -15.30 8.05 -10.37
N HIS A 173 -14.40 8.88 -9.84
CA HIS A 173 -14.70 9.92 -8.86
C HIS A 173 -14.43 11.31 -9.46
N PRO A 174 -15.46 12.13 -9.72
CA PRO A 174 -15.27 13.49 -10.22
C PRO A 174 -14.78 14.43 -9.10
N LYS A 175 -13.70 15.17 -9.32
CA LYS A 175 -13.18 16.17 -8.35
C LYS A 175 -14.02 17.45 -8.31
N HIS A 176 -14.53 17.88 -9.47
CA HIS A 176 -15.35 19.10 -9.57
C HIS A 176 -16.55 18.88 -10.48
N ARG A 177 -17.76 19.04 -9.94
CA ARG A 177 -19.03 18.86 -10.67
C ARG A 177 -19.18 19.76 -11.91
N HIS A 178 -18.38 20.82 -12.02
CA HIS A 178 -18.43 21.82 -13.09
C HIS A 178 -17.27 21.74 -14.10
N LEU A 179 -16.25 20.91 -13.83
CA LEU A 179 -15.13 20.65 -14.75
C LEU A 179 -15.08 19.14 -14.98
N GLY A 180 -15.90 18.67 -15.94
CA GLY A 180 -16.18 17.24 -16.20
C GLY A 180 -14.99 16.35 -16.59
N HIS A 181 -13.76 16.88 -16.55
CA HIS A 181 -12.53 16.17 -16.88
C HIS A 181 -11.56 16.01 -15.69
N ALA A 182 -11.85 16.63 -14.54
CA ALA A 182 -11.04 16.50 -13.34
C ALA A 182 -11.63 15.40 -12.43
N GLY A 183 -10.89 14.32 -12.22
CA GLY A 183 -11.32 13.17 -11.43
C GLY A 183 -10.20 12.14 -11.25
N PHE A 184 -10.50 11.05 -10.56
CA PHE A 184 -9.60 9.91 -10.41
C PHE A 184 -10.38 8.60 -10.41
N LEU A 185 -9.68 7.50 -10.67
CA LEU A 185 -10.23 6.15 -10.55
C LEU A 185 -9.87 5.57 -9.19
N SER A 186 -10.86 4.97 -8.53
CA SER A 186 -10.63 3.99 -7.47
C SER A 186 -10.94 2.59 -7.99
N TYR A 187 -10.45 1.57 -7.31
CA TYR A 187 -10.58 0.17 -7.69
C TYR A 187 -11.14 -0.59 -6.49
N VAL A 188 -12.42 -0.95 -6.58
CA VAL A 188 -13.15 -1.62 -5.50
C VAL A 188 -13.05 -3.13 -5.69
N GLU A 189 -12.49 -3.83 -4.71
CA GLU A 189 -12.30 -5.27 -4.80
C GLU A 189 -13.66 -5.97 -4.90
N VAL A 190 -13.75 -6.91 -5.83
CA VAL A 190 -14.92 -7.76 -6.02
C VAL A 190 -14.56 -9.20 -5.67
N PRO A 191 -15.49 -9.95 -5.04
CA PRO A 191 -15.26 -11.35 -4.76
C PRO A 191 -14.96 -12.11 -6.06
N VAL A 192 -13.80 -12.75 -6.11
CA VAL A 192 -13.44 -13.63 -7.23
C VAL A 192 -14.46 -14.77 -7.25
N ARG A 193 -15.39 -14.74 -8.20
CA ARG A 193 -16.25 -15.89 -8.47
C ARG A 193 -15.35 -16.99 -9.01
N ARG A 194 -14.88 -17.89 -8.14
CA ARG A 194 -14.32 -19.16 -8.58
C ARG A 194 -15.43 -19.91 -9.29
N TRP A 195 -15.41 -19.88 -10.62
CA TRP A 195 -16.22 -20.80 -11.40
C TRP A 195 -15.78 -22.21 -10.98
N PRO A 196 -16.68 -23.10 -10.52
CA PRO A 196 -16.31 -24.47 -10.28
C PRO A 196 -15.86 -25.04 -11.63
N ARG A 197 -14.58 -25.43 -11.71
CA ARG A 197 -14.12 -26.24 -12.84
C ARG A 197 -14.95 -27.52 -12.79
N GLY A 198 -15.79 -27.71 -13.81
CA GLY A 198 -16.56 -28.93 -14.01
C GLY A 198 -15.68 -30.11 -14.33
#